data_AF-A0A1H4SM42-F1
#
_entry.id   AF-A0A1H4SM42-F1
#
_cell.length_a   1.000
_cell.length_b   1.000
_cell.length_c   1.000
_cell.angle_alpha   90.00
_cell.angle_beta   90.00
_cell.angle_gamma   90.00
#
_symmetry.space_group_name_H-M   'P 1'
#
loop_
_entity.id
_entity.type
_entity.pdbx_description
1 polymer ?
#
loop_
_entity_poly.entity_id
_entity_poly.type
_entity_poly.pdbx_seq_one_letter_code
_entity_poly.pdbx_strand_id
1 'polypeptide(L)'
;MTKEELEKKLIVGAKIKIGKKYNNSVYGRFKKDEVITLMNGYFECENGLYSTIEEAPSIPDVDGDDFDSIYHLFGNDFENFLDNQILN
;
A
#
# COMPACT_ATOMS: atom_id res chain seq x y z
N MET A 1 6.81 12.36 7.84
CA MET A 1 7.58 12.12 6.61
C MET A 1 6.87 12.86 5.50
N THR A 2 7.61 13.42 4.55
CA THR A 2 7.01 13.99 3.34
C THR A 2 6.52 12.87 2.42
N LYS A 3 5.68 13.20 1.44
CA LYS A 3 5.25 12.28 0.39
C LYS A 3 6.44 11.62 -0.31
N GLU A 4 7.40 12.43 -0.74
CA GLU A 4 8.62 11.99 -1.43
C GLU A 4 9.49 11.05 -0.57
N GLU A 5 9.53 11.26 0.75
CA GLU A 5 10.23 10.36 1.67
C GLU A 5 9.52 9.01 1.82
N LEU A 6 8.18 9.01 1.80
CA LEU A 6 7.39 7.78 1.85
C LEU A 6 7.53 7.00 0.54
N GLU A 7 7.41 7.64 -0.62
CA GLU A 7 7.59 7.00 -1.93
C GLU A 7 8.96 6.30 -2.06
N LYS A 8 10.03 6.90 -1.53
CA LYS A 8 11.37 6.31 -1.53
C LYS A 8 11.51 5.09 -0.61
N LYS A 9 10.63 4.94 0.38
CA LYS A 9 10.71 3.87 1.39
C LYS A 9 9.65 2.80 1.20
N LEU A 10 8.50 3.13 0.65
CA LEU A 10 7.38 2.23 0.37
C LEU A 10 7.60 1.51 -0.96
N ILE A 11 8.71 0.79 -1.05
CA ILE A 11 9.12 0.00 -2.21
C ILE A 11 8.86 -1.49 -1.96
N VAL A 12 8.96 -2.29 -3.01
CA VAL A 12 8.85 -3.75 -2.94
C VAL A 12 9.83 -4.31 -1.91
N GLY A 13 9.34 -5.20 -1.05
CA GLY A 13 10.08 -5.79 0.07
C GLY A 13 10.06 -4.94 1.35
N ALA A 14 9.59 -3.69 1.30
CA ALA A 14 9.43 -2.89 2.51
C ALA A 14 8.41 -3.51 3.46
N LYS A 15 8.74 -3.48 4.75
CA LYS A 15 7.87 -3.99 5.81
C LYS A 15 7.21 -2.82 6.52
N ILE A 16 5.89 -2.91 6.70
CA ILE A 16 5.11 -1.86 7.35
C ILE A 16 4.41 -2.47 8.55
N LYS A 17 4.70 -1.93 9.72
CA LYS A 17 3.98 -2.25 10.95
C LYS A 17 2.74 -1.37 11.05
N ILE A 18 1.59 -2.00 11.16
CA ILE A 18 0.29 -1.35 11.19
C ILE A 18 0.05 -0.66 12.53
N GLY A 19 -0.18 0.65 12.45
CA GLY A 19 -0.53 1.51 13.55
C GLY A 19 -1.98 1.34 14.00
N LYS A 20 -2.29 1.81 15.21
CA LYS A 20 -3.63 1.71 15.78
C LYS A 20 -4.61 2.65 15.08
N LYS A 21 -4.18 3.85 14.68
CA LYS A 21 -5.07 4.81 14.01
C LYS A 21 -5.42 4.32 12.61
N TYR A 22 -4.44 3.80 11.87
CA TYR A 22 -4.70 3.22 10.56
C TYR A 22 -5.62 2.00 10.62
N ASN A 23 -5.38 1.07 11.55
CA ASN A 23 -6.28 -0.07 11.79
C ASN A 23 -7.75 0.37 11.94
N ASN A 24 -8.00 1.42 12.71
CA ASN A 24 -9.35 1.93 12.94
C ASN A 24 -9.96 2.60 11.69
N SER A 25 -9.15 3.23 10.81
CA SER A 25 -9.65 3.91 9.61
C SER A 25 -10.04 2.95 8.49
N VAL A 26 -9.45 1.75 8.45
CA VAL A 26 -9.76 0.72 7.44
C VAL A 26 -10.69 -0.38 7.97
N TYR A 27 -11.53 -0.05 8.96
CA TYR A 27 -12.51 -0.97 9.55
C TYR A 27 -11.93 -2.32 10.02
N GLY A 28 -10.69 -2.32 10.49
CA GLY A 28 -10.04 -3.52 11.02
C GLY A 28 -9.58 -4.52 9.97
N ARG A 29 -9.45 -4.13 8.69
CA ARG A 29 -8.85 -4.97 7.64
C ARG A 29 -7.51 -5.56 8.06
N PHE A 30 -6.68 -4.75 8.72
CA PHE A 30 -5.43 -5.18 9.33
C PHE A 30 -5.57 -5.26 10.84
N LYS A 31 -4.71 -6.02 11.52
CA LYS A 31 -4.58 -6.04 12.98
C LYS A 31 -3.54 -5.01 13.44
N LYS A 32 -3.75 -4.44 14.63
CA LYS A 32 -2.73 -3.58 15.26
C LYS A 32 -1.42 -4.36 15.42
N ASP A 33 -0.30 -3.71 15.14
CA ASP A 33 1.05 -4.28 15.19
C ASP A 33 1.31 -5.40 14.16
N GLU A 34 0.37 -5.69 13.27
CA GLU A 34 0.58 -6.57 12.12
C GLU A 34 1.70 -6.00 11.24
N VAL A 35 2.50 -6.88 10.66
CA VAL A 35 3.57 -6.48 9.73
C VAL A 35 3.19 -6.99 8.35
N ILE A 36 2.88 -6.08 7.45
CA ILE A 36 2.69 -6.37 6.02
C ILE A 36 4.01 -6.18 5.28
N THR A 37 4.22 -6.96 4.23
CA THR A 37 5.38 -6.83 3.33
C THR A 37 4.88 -6.47 1.95
N LEU A 38 5.38 -5.37 1.39
CA LEU A 38 5.01 -4.96 0.05
C LEU A 38 5.61 -5.91 -0.99
N MET A 39 4.84 -6.24 -2.01
CA MET A 39 5.24 -7.06 -3.14
C MET A 39 4.92 -6.35 -4.46
N ASN A 40 5.32 -6.97 -5.58
CA ASN A 40 4.88 -6.52 -6.89
C ASN A 40 3.38 -6.82 -7.07
N GLY A 41 2.58 -5.76 -7.15
CA GLY A 41 1.22 -5.83 -7.68
C GLY A 41 1.23 -5.45 -9.16
N TYR A 42 0.33 -6.07 -9.92
CA TYR A 42 0.20 -5.88 -11.36
C TYR A 42 -1.16 -5.26 -11.65
N PHE A 43 -1.18 -4.14 -12.36
CA PHE A 43 -2.39 -3.37 -12.63
C PHE A 43 -2.57 -3.19 -14.12
N GLU A 44 -3.79 -3.42 -14.62
CA GLU A 44 -4.15 -3.07 -15.98
C GLU A 44 -4.48 -1.58 -16.05
N CYS A 45 -3.68 -0.85 -16.83
CA CYS A 45 -3.86 0.57 -17.08
C CYS A 45 -4.32 0.76 -18.52
N GLU A 46 -5.44 1.45 -18.70
CA GLU A 46 -5.98 1.77 -20.02
C GLU A 46 -5.99 3.28 -20.25
N ASN A 47 -5.53 3.71 -21.43
CA ASN A 47 -5.61 5.11 -21.87
C ASN A 47 -6.67 5.35 -22.95
N GLY A 48 -7.55 4.37 -23.19
CA GLY A 48 -8.59 4.40 -24.22
C GLY A 48 -8.12 3.98 -25.61
N LEU A 49 -6.82 3.76 -25.84
CA LEU A 49 -6.26 3.25 -27.10
C LEU A 49 -5.44 1.97 -26.90
N TYR A 50 -4.71 1.89 -25.79
CA TYR A 50 -3.89 0.74 -25.40
C TYR A 50 -4.16 0.37 -23.94
N SER A 51 -4.01 -0.92 -23.66
CA SER A 51 -3.97 -1.48 -22.32
C SER A 51 -2.54 -1.93 -22.03
N THR A 52 -2.00 -1.57 -20.87
CA THR A 52 -0.66 -1.95 -20.42
C THR A 52 -0.74 -2.53 -19.02
N ILE A 53 0.15 -3.48 -18.72
CA ILE A 53 0.34 -3.94 -17.35
C ILE A 53 1.44 -3.10 -16.71
N GLU A 54 1.12 -2.42 -15.62
CA GLU A 54 2.04 -1.66 -14.80
C GLU A 54 2.26 -2.34 -13.45
N GLU A 55 3.47 -2.17 -12.89
CA GLU A 55 3.82 -2.74 -11.59
C GLU A 55 3.88 -1.64 -10.51
N ALA A 56 3.36 -1.95 -9.33
CA ALA A 56 3.46 -1.06 -8.17
C ALA A 56 3.68 -1.83 -6.85
N PRO A 57 4.37 -1.23 -5.87
CA PRO A 57 4.43 -1.76 -4.50
C PRO A 57 3.02 -1.90 -3.94
N SER A 58 2.66 -3.12 -3.55
CA SER A 58 1.28 -3.50 -3.23
C SER A 58 1.20 -4.62 -2.20
N ILE A 59 0.00 -4.92 -1.75
CA ILE A 59 -0.35 -6.17 -1.08
C ILE A 59 -1.52 -6.85 -1.82
N PRO A 60 -1.73 -8.16 -1.67
CA PRO A 60 -2.95 -8.79 -2.15
C PRO A 60 -4.17 -8.21 -1.42
N ASP A 61 -5.28 -8.04 -2.14
CA ASP A 61 -6.55 -7.75 -1.50
C ASP A 61 -7.05 -8.96 -0.69
N VAL A 62 -8.08 -8.75 0.13
CA VAL A 62 -8.67 -9.74 1.05
C VAL A 62 -9.04 -11.04 0.34
N ASP A 63 -9.51 -10.95 -0.91
CA ASP A 63 -9.92 -12.09 -1.72
C ASP A 63 -8.76 -12.72 -2.52
N GLY A 64 -7.61 -12.02 -2.60
CA GLY A 64 -6.36 -12.54 -3.19
C GLY A 64 -6.29 -12.54 -4.72
N ASP A 65 -7.36 -12.16 -5.41
CA ASP A 65 -7.42 -12.09 -6.87
C ASP A 65 -6.89 -10.76 -7.44
N ASP A 66 -6.76 -9.74 -6.59
CA ASP A 66 -6.34 -8.39 -6.97
C ASP A 66 -5.29 -7.83 -5.99
N PHE A 67 -4.74 -6.66 -6.34
CA PHE A 67 -3.74 -5.96 -5.53
C PHE A 67 -4.23 -4.60 -5.07
N ASP A 68 -3.91 -4.26 -3.82
CA ASP A 68 -3.96 -2.89 -3.33
C ASP A 68 -2.58 -2.26 -3.35
N SER A 69 -2.41 -1.27 -4.22
CA SER A 69 -1.20 -0.46 -4.26
C SER A 69 -1.06 0.38 -2.99
N ILE A 70 0.16 0.87 -2.72
CA ILE A 70 0.38 1.81 -1.62
C ILE A 70 -0.50 3.06 -1.68
N TYR A 71 -0.93 3.50 -2.87
CA TYR A 71 -1.83 4.64 -3.03
C TYR A 71 -3.29 4.28 -2.75
N HIS A 72 -3.72 3.06 -3.07
CA HIS A 72 -5.03 2.55 -2.61
C HIS A 72 -5.07 2.44 -1.08
N LEU A 73 -3.99 1.91 -0.48
CA LEU A 73 -3.91 1.70 0.96
C LEU A 73 -3.84 3.00 1.75
N PHE A 74 -3.02 3.95 1.32
CA PHE A 74 -2.64 5.11 2.12
C PHE A 74 -3.15 6.44 1.58
N GLY A 75 -3.83 6.45 0.43
CA GLY A 75 -4.27 7.65 -0.25
C GLY A 75 -3.19 8.24 -1.16
N ASN A 76 -3.60 9.07 -2.13
CA ASN A 76 -2.72 9.62 -3.15
C ASN A 76 -1.63 10.55 -2.58
N ASP A 77 -1.86 11.11 -1.39
CA ASP A 77 -0.91 11.95 -0.67
C ASP A 77 -0.42 11.30 0.64
N PHE A 78 -0.62 9.99 0.78
CA PHE A 78 -0.28 9.20 1.97
C PHE A 78 -0.92 9.72 3.27
N GLU A 79 -2.04 10.43 3.18
CA GLU A 79 -2.77 10.99 4.30
C GLU A 79 -3.24 9.91 5.30
N ASN A 80 -3.44 8.68 4.82
CA ASN A 80 -3.84 7.53 5.64
C ASN A 80 -2.64 6.70 6.15
N PHE A 81 -1.38 7.10 5.89
CA PHE A 81 -0.24 6.40 6.49
C PHE A 81 -0.20 6.54 8.02
N LEU A 82 -0.76 7.64 8.57
CA LEU A 82 -1.04 7.87 9.99
C LEU A 82 0.11 7.47 10.94
N ASP A 83 -0.11 6.44 11.77
CA ASP A 83 0.81 5.95 12.79
C ASP A 83 1.49 4.62 12.40
N ASN A 84 1.44 4.25 11.12
CA ASN A 84 2.18 3.12 10.58
C ASN A 84 3.70 3.37 10.66
N GLN A 85 4.48 2.30 10.75
CA GLN A 85 5.94 2.37 10.84
C GLN A 85 6.59 1.52 9.76
N ILE A 86 7.54 2.09 9.03
CA ILE A 86 8.37 1.33 8.09
C ILE A 86 9.47 0.66 8.91
N LEU A 87 9.56 -0.67 8.80
CA LEU A 87 10.57 -1.49 9.46
C LEU A 87 11.70 -1.75 8.45
N ASN A 88 12.89 -1.25 8.78
CA ASN A 88 14.13 -1.53 8.04
C ASN A 88 14.73 -2.87 8.45
#